data_AF-X1DDS5-F1
#
_entry.id   AF-X1DDS5-F1
#
_cell.length_a   1.000
_cell.length_b   1.000
_cell.length_c   1.000
_cell.angle_alpha   90.00
_cell.angle_beta   90.00
_cell.angle_gamma   90.00
#
_symmetry.space_group_name_H-M   'P 1'
#
loop_
_entity.id
_entity.type
_entity.pdbx_description
1 polymer ?
#
loop_
_entity_poly.entity_id
_entity_poly.type
_entity_poly.pdbx_seq_one_letter_code
_entity_poly.pdbx_strand_id
1 'polypeptide(L)'
;MMLNQLHNDFKLNGRSFDTFKDLLSYSKLNTPLLYSFLTQWFDQNEYLIIQTSGSTGTRKKISVKKVHMINSAMATGEFFNLEPKTKALLCLSVDYIAGKMMLVRAIVLGWYLDVVRPSSDPLRAVEKPYDFTAMVPMQLIQSKDRLNSIKKIIVGGGEVTLKVQKGLQHLKAEVYATYGMTETVTHIAVKALNKIIEPSELNTYYQ
;
A
#
# COMPACT_ATOMS: atom_id res chain seq x y z
N MET A 1 -7.79 -6.07 17.54
CA MET A 1 -8.70 -5.09 16.94
C MET A 1 -10.00 -5.81 16.58
N MET A 2 -11.16 -5.34 17.04
CA MET A 2 -12.43 -5.95 16.64
C MET A 2 -12.76 -5.60 15.19
N LEU A 3 -13.46 -6.50 14.49
CA LEU A 3 -14.10 -6.17 13.21
C LEU A 3 -14.97 -4.93 13.43
N ASN A 4 -14.87 -3.95 12.52
CA ASN A 4 -15.62 -2.68 12.51
C ASN A 4 -15.14 -1.57 13.46
N GLN A 5 -13.90 -1.61 13.95
CA GLN A 5 -13.28 -0.48 14.65
C GLN A 5 -12.38 0.34 13.73
N LEU A 6 -12.48 1.66 13.85
CA LEU A 6 -11.56 2.62 13.26
C LEU A 6 -10.44 2.91 14.26
N HIS A 7 -9.19 2.89 13.83
CA HIS A 7 -8.08 3.27 14.71
C HIS A 7 -8.16 4.77 15.03
N ASN A 8 -7.96 5.16 16.30
CA ASN A 8 -8.13 6.54 16.77
C ASN A 8 -7.21 7.55 16.05
N ASP A 9 -6.01 7.12 15.68
CA ASP A 9 -5.08 7.95 14.90
C ASP A 9 -5.38 7.99 13.39
N PHE A 10 -6.32 7.22 12.85
CA PHE A 10 -6.54 7.19 11.40
C PHE A 10 -6.93 8.57 10.85
N LYS A 11 -6.30 8.95 9.73
CA LYS A 11 -6.71 10.12 8.94
C LYS A 11 -6.83 9.76 7.46
N LEU A 12 -7.82 10.36 6.80
CA LEU A 12 -7.99 10.30 5.35
C LEU A 12 -7.94 11.72 4.78
N ASN A 13 -7.01 11.99 3.86
CA ASN A 13 -6.82 13.30 3.23
C ASN A 13 -6.71 14.44 4.27
N GLY A 14 -5.97 14.19 5.36
CA GLY A 14 -5.79 15.13 6.47
C GLY A 14 -6.94 15.22 7.48
N ARG A 15 -8.07 14.55 7.25
CA ARG A 15 -9.25 14.58 8.15
C ARG A 15 -9.27 13.39 9.11
N SER A 16 -9.55 13.67 10.39
CA SER A 16 -9.85 12.66 11.42
C SER A 16 -11.35 12.34 11.47
N PHE A 17 -11.70 11.17 12.00
CA PHE A 17 -13.07 10.71 12.13
C PHE A 17 -13.26 10.04 13.49
N ASP A 18 -14.31 10.42 14.21
CA ASP A 18 -14.63 9.83 15.52
C ASP A 18 -15.23 8.43 15.35
N THR A 19 -15.99 8.21 14.27
CA THR A 19 -16.60 6.93 13.96
C THR A 19 -16.41 6.53 12.50
N PHE A 20 -16.53 5.23 12.21
CA PHE A 20 -16.55 4.75 10.82
C PHE A 20 -17.76 5.31 10.03
N LYS A 21 -18.85 5.70 10.69
CA LYS A 21 -20.02 6.32 10.04
C LYS A 21 -19.70 7.71 9.50
N ASP A 22 -18.87 8.48 10.21
CA ASP A 22 -18.39 9.78 9.74
C ASP A 22 -17.48 9.64 8.53
N LEU A 23 -16.61 8.63 8.55
CA LEU A 23 -15.76 8.25 7.43
C LEU A 23 -16.59 7.83 6.21
N LEU A 24 -17.63 7.02 6.39
CA LEU A 24 -18.55 6.64 5.31
C LEU A 24 -19.25 7.87 4.72
N SER A 25 -19.76 8.76 5.56
CA SER A 25 -20.44 9.99 5.12
C SER A 25 -19.51 10.90 4.32
N TYR A 26 -18.26 11.06 4.77
CA TYR A 26 -17.24 11.80 4.04
C TYR A 26 -16.89 11.15 2.69
N SER A 27 -16.63 9.84 2.68
CA SER A 27 -16.25 9.14 1.44
C SER A 27 -17.37 9.14 0.40
N LYS A 28 -18.64 9.09 0.81
CA LYS A 28 -19.81 9.19 -0.07
C LYS A 28 -19.82 10.46 -0.92
N LEU A 29 -19.39 11.57 -0.32
CA LEU A 29 -19.40 12.89 -0.96
C LEU A 29 -18.18 13.12 -1.86
N ASN A 30 -17.06 12.41 -1.63
CA ASN A 30 -15.79 12.73 -2.26
C ASN A 30 -15.31 11.66 -3.26
N THR A 31 -15.61 10.38 -3.03
CA THR A 31 -15.09 9.30 -3.87
C THR A 31 -15.98 8.06 -3.83
N PRO A 32 -16.82 7.81 -4.87
CA PRO A 32 -17.75 6.68 -4.90
C PRO A 32 -17.08 5.30 -4.71
N LEU A 33 -15.86 5.12 -5.25
CA LEU A 33 -15.11 3.88 -5.10
C LEU A 33 -14.63 3.64 -3.66
N LEU A 34 -14.17 4.68 -2.97
CA LEU A 34 -13.82 4.58 -1.54
C LEU A 34 -15.06 4.25 -0.72
N TYR A 35 -16.17 4.95 -0.97
CA TYR A 35 -17.42 4.71 -0.28
C TYR A 35 -17.92 3.27 -0.43
N SER A 36 -17.89 2.75 -1.67
CA SER A 36 -18.28 1.36 -1.96
C SER A 36 -17.43 0.35 -1.20
N PHE A 37 -16.11 0.54 -1.19
CA PHE A 37 -15.20 -0.33 -0.44
C PHE A 37 -15.42 -0.23 1.07
N LEU A 38 -15.47 0.99 1.62
CA LEU A 38 -15.61 1.21 3.06
C LEU A 38 -16.94 0.68 3.59
N THR A 39 -18.01 0.79 2.80
CA THR A 39 -19.32 0.23 3.16
C THR A 39 -19.22 -1.28 3.34
N GLN A 40 -18.55 -1.98 2.42
CA GLN A 40 -18.31 -3.42 2.53
C GLN A 40 -17.31 -3.75 3.65
N TRP A 41 -16.31 -2.90 3.89
CA TRP A 41 -15.32 -3.13 4.95
C TRP A 41 -15.94 -3.08 6.34
N PHE A 42 -16.83 -2.13 6.60
CA PHE A 42 -17.49 -1.93 7.90
C PHE A 42 -18.84 -2.65 8.07
N ASP A 43 -19.28 -3.42 7.07
CA ASP A 43 -20.47 -4.25 7.23
C ASP A 43 -20.22 -5.46 8.15
N GLN A 44 -21.29 -6.20 8.45
CA GLN A 44 -21.24 -7.39 9.30
C GLN A 44 -20.71 -8.64 8.58
N ASN A 45 -20.46 -8.59 7.26
CA ASN A 45 -19.95 -9.73 6.53
C ASN A 45 -18.48 -9.96 6.89
N GLU A 46 -18.10 -11.19 7.18
CA GLU A 46 -16.70 -11.52 7.48
C GLU A 46 -15.80 -11.51 6.24
N TYR A 47 -16.39 -11.41 5.05
CA TYR A 47 -15.71 -11.57 3.77
C TYR A 47 -15.88 -10.35 2.88
N LEU A 48 -14.86 -10.08 2.08
CA LEU A 48 -14.93 -9.16 0.94
C LEU A 48 -14.82 -9.93 -0.36
N ILE A 49 -15.69 -9.58 -1.32
CA ILE A 49 -15.59 -10.09 -2.68
C ILE A 49 -14.64 -9.18 -3.47
N ILE A 50 -13.53 -9.75 -3.92
CA ILE A 50 -12.53 -9.03 -4.71
C ILE A 50 -12.41 -9.66 -6.10
N GLN A 51 -12.22 -8.81 -7.10
CA GLN A 51 -11.95 -9.25 -8.46
C GLN A 51 -10.45 -9.41 -8.65
N THR A 52 -10.02 -10.55 -9.19
CA THR A 52 -8.64 -10.74 -9.63
C THR A 52 -8.42 -10.07 -10.98
N SER A 53 -7.18 -9.66 -11.26
CA SER A 53 -6.80 -9.08 -12.55
C SER A 53 -6.78 -10.09 -13.70
N GLY A 54 -6.98 -11.38 -13.44
CA GLY A 54 -7.16 -12.47 -14.42
C GLY A 54 -6.25 -12.38 -15.65
N SER A 55 -5.08 -13.04 -15.63
CA SER A 55 -4.17 -13.12 -16.79
C SER A 55 -4.80 -13.72 -18.05
N THR A 56 -5.90 -14.46 -17.91
CA THR A 56 -6.65 -15.13 -18.98
C THR A 56 -7.89 -14.33 -19.46
N GLY A 57 -8.01 -13.05 -19.10
CA GLY A 57 -9.09 -12.16 -19.54
C GLY A 57 -10.44 -12.32 -18.82
N THR A 58 -10.70 -13.46 -18.19
CA THR A 58 -11.88 -13.70 -17.35
C THR A 58 -11.59 -13.37 -15.88
N ARG A 59 -12.13 -12.24 -15.40
CA ARG A 59 -12.02 -11.82 -13.99
C ARG A 59 -12.73 -12.82 -13.09
N LYS A 60 -11.99 -13.46 -12.17
CA LYS A 60 -12.57 -14.32 -11.13
C LYS A 60 -12.90 -13.48 -9.89
N LYS A 61 -14.07 -13.72 -9.31
CA LYS A 61 -14.41 -13.21 -7.98
C LYS A 61 -13.87 -14.18 -6.95
N ILE A 62 -13.06 -13.70 -6.01
CA ILE A 62 -12.62 -14.48 -4.86
C ILE A 62 -13.15 -13.84 -3.58
N SER A 63 -13.45 -14.68 -2.60
CA SER A 63 -13.89 -14.27 -1.28
C SER A 63 -12.69 -14.25 -0.33
N VAL A 64 -12.44 -13.12 0.31
CA VAL A 64 -11.31 -12.94 1.24
C VAL A 64 -11.84 -12.57 2.61
N LYS A 65 -11.43 -13.29 3.65
CA LYS A 65 -11.78 -12.97 5.03
C LYS A 65 -11.13 -11.65 5.46
N LYS A 66 -11.91 -10.75 6.07
CA LYS A 66 -11.43 -9.48 6.64
C LYS A 66 -10.30 -9.69 7.65
N VAL A 67 -10.35 -10.75 8.45
CA VAL A 67 -9.27 -11.09 9.41
C VAL A 67 -7.93 -11.36 8.71
N HIS A 68 -7.91 -11.94 7.52
CA HIS A 68 -6.66 -12.14 6.76
C HIS A 68 -6.09 -10.81 6.25
N MET A 69 -6.96 -9.86 5.90
CA MET A 69 -6.55 -8.51 5.52
C MET A 69 -5.98 -7.74 6.72
N ILE A 70 -6.58 -7.89 7.90
CA ILE A 70 -6.05 -7.33 9.16
C ILE A 70 -4.68 -7.92 9.47
N ASN A 71 -4.52 -9.25 9.41
CA ASN A 71 -3.24 -9.90 9.67
C ASN A 71 -2.17 -9.48 8.66
N SER A 72 -2.52 -9.36 7.38
CA SER A 72 -1.60 -8.87 6.34
C SER A 72 -1.21 -7.41 6.57
N ALA A 73 -2.12 -6.56 7.06
CA ALA A 73 -1.79 -5.20 7.46
C ALA A 73 -0.80 -5.18 8.63
N MET A 74 -1.07 -5.93 9.71
CA MET A 74 -0.19 -6.04 10.88
C MET A 74 1.21 -6.52 10.48
N ALA A 75 1.31 -7.58 9.68
CA ALA A 75 2.59 -8.10 9.20
C ALA A 75 3.37 -7.07 8.36
N THR A 76 2.67 -6.28 7.52
CA THR A 76 3.31 -5.17 6.78
C THR A 76 3.85 -4.12 7.75
N GLY A 77 3.04 -3.73 8.74
CA GLY A 77 3.41 -2.72 9.73
C GLY A 77 4.64 -3.12 10.55
N GLU A 78 4.66 -4.36 11.03
CA GLU A 78 5.77 -4.94 11.79
C GLU A 78 7.04 -5.05 10.94
N PHE A 79 6.96 -5.65 9.75
CA PHE A 79 8.13 -5.87 8.89
C PHE A 79 8.83 -4.57 8.49
N PHE A 80 8.07 -3.53 8.14
CA PHE A 80 8.63 -2.25 7.70
C PHE A 80 8.81 -1.22 8.83
N ASN A 81 8.50 -1.60 10.07
CA ASN A 81 8.47 -0.72 11.23
C ASN A 81 7.65 0.56 10.97
N LEU A 82 6.38 0.39 10.60
CA LEU A 82 5.44 1.46 10.26
C LEU A 82 4.39 1.64 11.37
N GLU A 83 4.73 2.51 12.31
CA GLU A 83 3.94 2.82 13.50
C GLU A 83 2.66 3.63 13.19
N PRO A 84 1.73 3.78 14.14
CA PRO A 84 0.64 4.74 14.04
C PRO A 84 1.13 6.13 13.64
N LYS A 85 0.30 6.87 12.91
CA LYS A 85 0.59 8.21 12.35
C LYS A 85 1.60 8.22 11.19
N THR A 86 2.03 7.05 10.71
CA THR A 86 2.75 6.90 9.41
C THR A 86 2.01 7.68 8.33
N LYS A 87 2.72 8.54 7.59
CA LYS A 87 2.17 9.27 6.44
C LYS A 87 2.27 8.38 5.21
N ALA A 88 1.15 7.91 4.69
CA ALA A 88 1.09 7.01 3.55
C ALA A 88 0.39 7.66 2.36
N LEU A 89 0.86 7.32 1.15
CA LEU A 89 0.23 7.74 -0.10
C LEU A 89 -0.46 6.53 -0.76
N LEU A 90 -1.74 6.66 -1.07
CA LEU A 90 -2.47 5.74 -1.93
C LEU A 90 -2.56 6.30 -3.34
N CYS A 91 -1.79 5.70 -4.26
CA CYS A 91 -1.80 6.01 -5.70
C CYS A 91 -2.21 4.83 -6.59
N LEU A 92 -2.72 3.75 -5.99
CA LEU A 92 -3.25 2.57 -6.67
C LEU A 92 -4.77 2.63 -6.71
N SER A 93 -5.39 2.05 -7.75
CA SER A 93 -6.85 1.95 -7.78
C SER A 93 -7.37 1.01 -6.68
N VAL A 94 -8.40 1.47 -5.98
CA VAL A 94 -9.13 0.73 -4.95
C VAL A 94 -10.10 -0.32 -5.54
N ASP A 95 -10.22 -0.39 -6.87
CA ASP A 95 -10.90 -1.50 -7.53
C ASP A 95 -10.14 -2.80 -7.32
N TYR A 96 -8.82 -2.74 -7.19
CA TYR A 96 -7.93 -3.88 -7.03
C TYR A 96 -7.49 -4.07 -5.57
N ILE A 97 -7.10 -5.29 -5.25
CA ILE A 97 -6.70 -5.67 -3.88
C ILE A 97 -5.54 -4.80 -3.35
N ALA A 98 -4.62 -4.39 -4.21
CA ALA A 98 -3.48 -3.57 -3.82
C ALA A 98 -3.90 -2.19 -3.27
N GLY A 99 -4.85 -1.51 -3.92
CA GLY A 99 -5.39 -0.25 -3.41
C GLY A 99 -6.26 -0.44 -2.16
N LYS A 100 -7.11 -1.49 -2.14
CA LYS A 100 -7.91 -1.84 -0.95
C LYS A 100 -7.03 -2.07 0.28
N MET A 101 -5.89 -2.73 0.09
CA MET A 101 -5.00 -3.07 1.21
C MET A 101 -4.20 -1.89 1.74
N MET A 102 -3.95 -0.86 0.94
CA MET A 102 -3.45 0.42 1.48
C MET A 102 -4.47 1.09 2.40
N LEU A 103 -5.77 1.04 2.08
CA LEU A 103 -6.82 1.52 2.97
C LEU A 103 -6.92 0.67 4.24
N VAL A 104 -6.93 -0.66 4.12
CA VAL A 104 -6.97 -1.55 5.29
C VAL A 104 -5.78 -1.32 6.19
N ARG A 105 -4.55 -1.23 5.65
CA ARG A 105 -3.35 -0.90 6.44
C ARG A 105 -3.53 0.40 7.19
N ALA A 106 -4.00 1.45 6.52
CA ALA A 106 -4.17 2.73 7.17
C ALA A 106 -5.22 2.68 8.29
N ILE A 107 -6.36 2.04 8.05
CA ILE A 107 -7.43 1.89 9.04
C ILE A 107 -6.97 1.05 10.24
N VAL A 108 -6.26 -0.05 10.00
CA VAL A 108 -5.83 -1.00 11.04
C VAL A 108 -4.67 -0.45 11.86
N LEU A 109 -3.71 0.19 11.21
CA LEU A 109 -2.46 0.66 11.82
C LEU A 109 -2.51 2.13 12.23
N GLY A 110 -3.61 2.84 11.99
CA GLY A 110 -3.74 4.25 12.36
C GLY A 110 -2.89 5.20 11.53
N TRP A 111 -2.77 4.96 10.23
CA TRP A 111 -1.98 5.81 9.35
C TRP A 111 -2.72 7.08 8.93
N TYR A 112 -1.94 8.09 8.52
CA TYR A 112 -2.43 9.26 7.82
C TYR A 112 -2.34 8.99 6.32
N LEU A 113 -3.46 8.60 5.71
CA LEU A 113 -3.52 8.23 4.30
C LEU A 113 -4.00 9.39 3.45
N ASP A 114 -3.19 9.78 2.46
CA ASP A 114 -3.63 10.64 1.38
C ASP A 114 -3.91 9.82 0.13
N VAL A 115 -5.05 10.09 -0.52
CA VAL A 115 -5.49 9.38 -1.72
C VAL A 115 -5.38 10.32 -2.90
N VAL A 116 -4.63 9.89 -3.91
CA VAL A 116 -4.52 10.59 -5.19
C VAL A 116 -5.13 9.76 -6.31
N ARG A 117 -5.53 10.43 -7.39
CA ARG A 117 -6.01 9.73 -8.58
C ARG A 117 -4.90 8.81 -9.12
N PRO A 118 -5.18 7.52 -9.39
CA PRO A 118 -4.20 6.65 -10.02
C PRO A 118 -3.77 7.20 -11.37
N SER A 119 -2.45 7.29 -11.57
CA SER A 119 -1.84 7.73 -12.83
C SER A 119 -0.53 6.97 -13.05
N SER A 120 0.06 7.14 -14.23
CA SER A 120 1.40 6.61 -14.51
C SER A 120 2.49 7.32 -13.72
N ASP A 121 2.34 8.62 -13.44
CA ASP A 121 3.27 9.39 -12.61
C ASP A 121 2.54 9.97 -11.39
N PRO A 122 2.30 9.16 -10.35
CA PRO A 122 1.53 9.59 -9.18
C PRO A 122 2.24 10.62 -8.31
N LEU A 123 3.56 10.74 -8.40
CA LEU A 123 4.33 11.70 -7.61
C LEU A 123 4.42 13.09 -8.28
N ARG A 124 3.89 13.26 -9.50
CA ARG A 124 3.96 14.52 -10.25
C ARG A 124 3.45 15.74 -9.47
N ALA A 125 2.37 15.57 -8.73
CA ALA A 125 1.71 16.62 -7.95
C ALA A 125 1.91 16.43 -6.43
N VAL A 126 2.81 15.53 -6.03
CA VAL A 126 3.12 15.31 -4.62
C VAL A 126 4.18 16.30 -4.18
N GLU A 127 3.81 17.22 -3.30
CA GLU A 127 4.67 18.29 -2.79
C GLU A 127 5.19 18.04 -1.37
N LYS A 128 4.67 17.02 -0.69
CA LYS A 128 5.02 16.68 0.69
C LYS A 128 5.65 15.29 0.80
N PRO A 129 6.55 15.06 1.76
CA PRO A 129 7.16 13.76 1.95
C PRO A 129 6.18 12.76 2.60
N TYR A 130 6.37 11.48 2.27
CA TYR A 130 5.65 10.36 2.87
C TYR A 130 6.59 9.31 3.43
N ASP A 131 6.11 8.57 4.41
CA ASP A 131 6.83 7.45 5.00
C ASP A 131 6.67 6.18 4.16
N PHE A 132 5.50 5.99 3.54
CA PHE A 132 5.19 4.75 2.84
C PHE A 132 4.29 4.94 1.59
N THR A 133 4.53 4.14 0.56
CA THR A 133 3.60 3.99 -0.58
C THR A 133 3.71 2.60 -1.22
N ALA A 134 2.69 2.22 -1.97
CA ALA A 134 2.69 1.04 -2.82
C ALA A 134 2.50 1.44 -4.29
N MET A 135 3.30 0.87 -5.18
CA MET A 135 3.32 1.19 -6.60
C MET A 135 3.35 -0.06 -7.48
N VAL A 136 3.02 0.10 -8.75
CA VAL A 136 3.35 -0.86 -9.82
C VAL A 136 4.65 -0.45 -10.53
N PRO A 137 5.36 -1.34 -11.24
CA PRO A 137 6.64 -1.01 -11.90
C PRO A 137 6.57 0.23 -12.80
N MET A 138 5.48 0.40 -13.56
CA MET A 138 5.28 1.58 -14.40
C MET A 138 5.29 2.88 -13.59
N GLN A 139 4.62 2.91 -12.43
CA GLN A 139 4.59 4.08 -11.55
C GLN A 139 5.97 4.39 -10.97
N LEU A 140 6.69 3.36 -10.53
CA LEU A 140 8.06 3.49 -10.05
C LEU A 140 8.98 4.13 -11.10
N ILE A 141 8.91 3.66 -12.35
CA ILE A 141 9.76 4.14 -13.45
C ILE A 141 9.45 5.60 -13.80
N GLN A 142 8.17 5.94 -13.92
CA GLN A 142 7.75 7.28 -14.34
C GLN A 142 7.94 8.32 -13.22
N SER A 143 7.89 7.90 -11.95
CA SER A 143 8.11 8.78 -10.80
C SER A 143 9.57 8.85 -10.33
N LYS A 144 10.53 8.30 -11.08
CA LYS A 144 11.95 8.11 -10.69
C LYS A 144 12.59 9.34 -10.04
N ASP A 145 12.31 10.55 -10.54
CA ASP A 145 12.97 11.79 -10.11
C ASP A 145 12.45 12.30 -8.75
N ARG A 146 11.35 11.71 -8.26
CA ARG A 146 10.66 12.13 -7.02
C ARG A 146 10.59 11.02 -5.97
N LEU A 147 11.14 9.84 -6.24
CA LEU A 147 11.06 8.69 -5.32
C LEU A 147 11.66 8.99 -3.94
N ASN A 148 12.66 9.88 -3.87
CA ASN A 148 13.27 10.32 -2.61
C ASN A 148 12.34 11.15 -1.70
N SER A 149 11.16 11.55 -2.18
CA SER A 149 10.11 12.13 -1.32
C SER A 149 9.40 11.06 -0.46
N ILE A 150 9.64 9.78 -0.75
CA ILE A 150 9.05 8.65 -0.02
C ILE A 150 10.16 7.88 0.70
N LYS A 151 9.97 7.56 1.99
CA LYS A 151 10.97 6.79 2.74
C LYS A 151 11.00 5.32 2.32
N LYS A 152 9.84 4.66 2.28
CA LYS A 152 9.72 3.23 1.92
C LYS A 152 8.70 3.02 0.80
N ILE A 153 9.07 2.27 -0.23
CA ILE A 153 8.24 1.98 -1.39
C ILE A 153 8.17 0.47 -1.58
N ILE A 154 6.96 -0.08 -1.64
CA ILE A 154 6.74 -1.45 -2.11
C ILE A 154 6.24 -1.47 -3.55
N VAL A 155 6.73 -2.41 -4.34
CA VAL A 155 6.45 -2.54 -5.76
C VAL A 155 5.88 -3.93 -6.04
N GLY A 156 4.64 -3.99 -6.50
CA GLY A 156 3.94 -5.24 -6.80
C GLY A 156 3.26 -5.22 -8.16
N GLY A 157 2.58 -6.31 -8.51
CA GLY A 157 1.77 -6.41 -9.73
C GLY A 157 2.54 -6.56 -11.04
N GLY A 158 3.87 -6.67 -10.99
CA GLY A 158 4.71 -6.94 -12.15
C GLY A 158 6.19 -7.06 -11.77
N GLU A 159 6.98 -7.58 -12.69
CA GLU A 159 8.43 -7.71 -12.51
C GLU A 159 9.14 -6.35 -12.58
N VAL A 160 10.09 -6.15 -11.68
CA VAL A 160 11.05 -5.04 -11.77
C VAL A 160 12.33 -5.58 -12.41
N THR A 161 12.58 -5.17 -13.66
CA THR A 161 13.74 -5.66 -14.42
C THR A 161 15.06 -5.22 -13.78
N LEU A 162 16.14 -5.98 -14.02
CA LEU A 162 17.48 -5.63 -13.55
C LEU A 162 17.92 -4.22 -14.01
N LYS A 163 17.51 -3.78 -15.21
CA LYS A 163 17.79 -2.42 -15.70
C LYS A 163 17.16 -1.36 -14.82
N VAL A 164 15.90 -1.54 -14.42
CA VAL A 164 15.21 -0.63 -13.50
C VAL A 164 15.88 -0.68 -12.14
N GLN A 165 16.16 -1.88 -11.63
CA GLN A 165 16.79 -2.09 -10.33
C GLN A 165 18.16 -1.38 -10.20
N LYS A 166 19.01 -1.44 -11.23
CA LYS A 166 20.28 -0.70 -11.27
C LYS A 166 20.07 0.80 -11.11
N GLY A 167 18.99 1.34 -11.68
CA GLY A 167 18.61 2.74 -11.55
C GLY A 167 18.16 3.16 -10.14
N LEU A 168 17.86 2.23 -9.23
CA LEU A 168 17.35 2.54 -7.89
C LEU A 168 18.45 2.66 -6.82
N GLN A 169 19.69 2.26 -7.11
CA GLN A 169 20.75 2.13 -6.09
C GLN A 169 21.13 3.45 -5.43
N HIS A 170 21.04 4.56 -6.16
CA HIS A 170 21.39 5.90 -5.66
C HIS A 170 20.28 6.55 -4.82
N LEU A 171 19.10 5.92 -4.70
CA LEU A 171 17.96 6.49 -3.99
C LEU A 171 18.16 6.41 -2.47
N LYS A 172 17.74 7.48 -1.78
CA LYS A 172 17.57 7.50 -0.32
C LYS A 172 16.35 6.69 0.11
N ALA A 173 15.34 6.57 -0.74
CA ALA A 173 14.20 5.70 -0.50
C ALA A 173 14.65 4.23 -0.38
N GLU A 174 14.01 3.46 0.48
CA GLU A 174 14.12 1.99 0.51
C GLU A 174 13.04 1.40 -0.39
N VAL A 175 13.45 0.67 -1.43
CA VAL A 175 12.54 0.14 -2.45
C VAL A 175 12.55 -1.38 -2.39
N TYR A 176 11.36 -1.97 -2.34
CA TYR A 176 11.18 -3.41 -2.22
C TYR A 176 10.24 -3.95 -3.30
N ALA A 177 10.60 -5.07 -3.92
CA ALA A 177 9.67 -5.88 -4.68
C ALA A 177 8.86 -6.75 -3.70
N THR A 178 7.57 -6.91 -3.98
CA THR A 178 6.70 -7.79 -3.24
C THR A 178 6.21 -8.93 -4.12
N TYR A 179 6.29 -10.15 -3.61
CA TYR A 179 5.70 -11.33 -4.25
C TYR A 179 4.47 -11.78 -3.47
N GLY A 180 3.37 -11.97 -4.19
CA GLY A 180 2.07 -12.30 -3.62
C GLY A 180 1.03 -12.55 -4.68
N MET A 181 -0.10 -13.09 -4.25
CA MET A 181 -1.25 -13.39 -5.09
C MET A 181 -2.51 -12.79 -4.46
N THR A 182 -3.61 -12.74 -5.20
CA THR A 182 -4.87 -12.21 -4.64
C THR A 182 -5.40 -13.15 -3.54
N GLU A 183 -5.16 -14.44 -3.72
CA GLU A 183 -5.49 -15.55 -2.84
C GLU A 183 -4.77 -15.45 -1.48
N THR A 184 -3.56 -14.88 -1.47
CA THR A 184 -2.79 -14.60 -0.25
C THR A 184 -3.05 -13.19 0.29
N VAL A 185 -4.13 -12.54 -0.17
CA VAL A 185 -4.49 -11.14 0.09
C VAL A 185 -3.51 -10.14 -0.53
N THR A 186 -2.26 -10.13 -0.09
CA THR A 186 -1.19 -9.36 -0.72
C THR A 186 0.10 -10.17 -0.78
N HIS A 187 1.20 -9.59 -0.32
CA HIS A 187 2.51 -10.17 -0.37
C HIS A 187 2.74 -11.18 0.74
N ILE A 188 3.45 -12.24 0.40
CA ILE A 188 3.96 -13.26 1.32
C ILE A 188 5.49 -13.21 1.42
N ALA A 189 6.14 -12.53 0.48
CA ALA A 189 7.58 -12.34 0.47
C ALA A 189 7.94 -10.93 -0.03
N VAL A 190 9.06 -10.42 0.47
CA VAL A 190 9.59 -9.10 0.16
C VAL A 190 11.06 -9.25 -0.23
N LYS A 191 11.50 -8.53 -1.27
CA LYS A 191 12.90 -8.49 -1.73
C LYS A 191 13.34 -7.04 -1.85
N ALA A 192 14.43 -6.66 -1.18
CA ALA A 192 15.04 -5.35 -1.40
C ALA A 192 15.52 -5.20 -2.85
N LEU A 193 15.21 -4.06 -3.47
CA LEU A 193 15.61 -3.71 -4.83
C LEU A 193 16.80 -2.74 -4.84
N ASN A 194 17.02 -1.98 -3.77
CA ASN A 194 18.16 -1.09 -3.64
C ASN A 194 18.79 -1.18 -2.24
N LYS A 195 19.96 -0.55 -2.09
CA LYS A 195 20.77 -0.60 -0.86
C LYS A 195 21.08 -2.04 -0.44
N ILE A 196 21.29 -2.88 -1.45
CA ILE A 196 21.73 -4.25 -1.23
C ILE A 196 23.22 -4.12 -0.88
N ILE A 197 23.55 -4.35 0.39
CA ILE A 197 24.95 -4.44 0.82
C ILE A 197 25.54 -5.64 0.09
N GLU A 198 26.52 -5.40 -0.78
CA GLU A 198 27.25 -6.51 -1.39
C GLU A 198 28.03 -7.25 -0.29
N PRO A 199 28.15 -8.60 -0.34
CA PRO A 199 28.92 -9.35 0.65
C PRO A 199 30.37 -8.85 0.83
N SER A 200 30.93 -8.20 -0.18
CA SER A 200 32.26 -7.58 -0.16
C SER A 200 32.36 -6.37 0.78
N GLU A 201 31.26 -5.66 1.07
CA GLU A 201 31.24 -4.50 1.97
C GLU A 201 31.10 -4.89 3.45
N LEU A 202 30.73 -6.14 3.76
CA LEU A 202 30.69 -6.67 5.14
C LEU A 202 32.09 -6.97 5.70
N ASN A 203 33.10 -7.16 4.84
CA ASN A 203 34.47 -7.49 5.24
C ASN A 203 35.31 -6.29 5.71
N THR A 204 34.79 -5.06 5.62
CA THR A 204 35.52 -3.84 6.07
C THR A 204 35.15 -3.41 7.51
N TYR A 205 34.19 -4.07 8.15
CA TYR A 205 33.79 -3.78 9.54
C TYR A 205 34.39 -4.73 10.60
N TYR A 206 35.24 -5.67 10.18
CA TYR A 206 35.94 -6.62 11.06
C TYR A 206 37.48 -6.56 10.91
N GLN A 207 38.05 -5.41 10.58
CA GLN A 207 39.50 -5.16 10.66
C GLN A 207 39.81 -4.13 11.73
#